data_AF-A0A1A0HD26-F1
#
_entry.id   AF-A0A1A0HD26-F1
#
_cell.length_a   1.000
_cell.length_b   1.000
_cell.length_c   1.000
_cell.angle_alpha   90.00
_cell.angle_beta   90.00
_cell.angle_gamma   90.00
#
_symmetry.space_group_name_H-M   'P 1'
#
loop_
_entity.id
_entity.type
_entity.pdbx_description
1 polymer ?
#
loop_
_entity_poly.entity_id
_entity_poly.type
_entity_poly.pdbx_seq_one_letter_code
_entity_poly.pdbx_strand_id
1 'polypeptide(L)'
;MKLNTCVTTVVFYLLSLVFAVYIRSNTTKTEPNLLFDNLNIAERAYLSIVNCMDVDLGHYVLNEGDLYVTNTNGVSVRMIGQDFQNHGIISFNSFLSQGDHSTYHIAPKAYFSNSGEMFFGISSAPDDISPFIVTSEAGWRNQGMMVFRKEVVSTASLILGASGERPSTIVNDGSICLYNTFWQTSTSILGDGCIKVDHGSILDLNFAGGHSVAKNQTFLLESPGSVFRITGVDEDLPSVPVIKVGGLGDGNAIDFDFSLNATRSFVYSLEKVSIMGLSESPLIKIEIGPGYVLESLVLSTGPIGSRLSYELPVPHGHVHVCRCQSEFPDIPETPIVPLSSCMA
;
A
#
# COMPACT_ATOMS: atom_id res chain seq x y z
N MET A 1 56.03 39.86 40.60
CA MET A 1 55.63 38.52 41.09
C MET A 1 54.50 38.04 40.18
N LYS A 2 54.75 37.00 39.37
CA LYS A 2 53.74 36.41 38.48
C LYS A 2 52.73 35.65 39.34
N LEU A 3 51.44 35.84 39.08
CA LEU A 3 50.42 34.82 39.39
C LEU A 3 49.49 34.70 38.18
N ASN A 4 49.60 33.56 37.50
CA ASN A 4 48.62 33.06 36.55
C ASN A 4 47.37 32.64 37.34
N THR A 5 46.18 32.97 36.85
CA THR A 5 45.00 32.14 37.09
C THR A 5 44.07 32.20 35.88
N CYS A 6 44.16 31.13 35.11
CA CYS A 6 43.15 30.67 34.16
C CYS A 6 41.93 30.18 34.96
N VAL A 7 40.73 30.64 34.63
CA VAL A 7 39.49 29.95 35.03
C VAL A 7 38.55 29.87 33.83
N THR A 8 38.17 28.63 33.57
CA THR A 8 37.42 28.03 32.47
C THR A 8 35.91 28.27 32.51
N THR A 9 35.36 28.53 31.31
CA THR A 9 34.06 28.09 30.71
C THR A 9 32.98 27.43 31.58
N VAL A 10 31.71 27.82 31.36
CA VAL A 10 30.61 26.89 31.02
C VAL A 10 29.62 27.59 30.06
N VAL A 11 29.65 27.22 28.77
CA VAL A 11 28.53 27.44 27.85
C VAL A 11 27.64 26.20 27.99
N PHE A 12 26.45 26.38 28.55
CA PHE A 12 25.42 25.33 28.60
C PHE A 12 24.86 25.12 27.19
N TYR A 13 25.46 24.20 26.43
CA TYR A 13 24.74 23.53 25.34
C TYR A 13 23.71 22.60 26.00
N LEU A 14 22.44 22.97 25.95
CA LEU A 14 21.31 22.08 26.22
C LEU A 14 21.33 20.98 25.16
N LEU A 15 22.01 19.87 25.46
CA LEU A 15 21.80 18.60 24.78
C LEU A 15 20.37 18.16 25.08
N SER A 16 19.46 18.38 24.13
CA SER A 16 18.20 17.63 24.09
C SER A 16 18.57 16.15 23.90
N LEU A 17 18.65 15.41 25.00
CA LEU A 17 18.73 13.96 24.97
C LEU A 17 17.39 13.46 24.42
N VAL A 18 17.36 13.19 23.13
CA VAL A 18 16.25 12.50 22.49
C VAL A 18 16.32 11.05 22.94
N PHE A 19 15.48 10.66 23.89
CA PHE A 19 15.39 9.27 24.33
C PHE A 19 14.55 8.49 23.32
N ALA A 20 15.19 7.59 22.58
CA ALA A 20 14.48 6.59 21.80
C ALA A 20 13.78 5.60 22.73
N VAL A 21 12.51 5.30 22.47
CA VAL A 21 11.79 4.22 23.14
C VAL A 21 12.22 2.92 22.48
N TYR A 22 12.74 2.00 23.30
CA TYR A 22 13.26 0.72 22.83
C TYR A 22 12.51 -0.43 23.51
N ILE A 23 11.66 -1.13 22.76
CA ILE A 23 10.84 -2.24 23.24
C ILE A 23 11.65 -3.54 23.14
N ARG A 24 12.17 -4.03 24.27
CA ARG A 24 12.98 -5.27 24.37
C ARG A 24 12.19 -6.52 24.69
N SER A 25 10.96 -6.32 25.15
CA SER A 25 10.09 -7.36 25.65
C SER A 25 8.65 -6.98 25.32
N ASN A 26 7.83 -8.01 25.15
CA ASN A 26 6.38 -7.92 24.99
C ASN A 26 5.77 -6.84 25.89
N THR A 27 5.19 -5.83 25.27
CA THR A 27 4.67 -4.64 25.94
C THR A 27 3.27 -4.36 25.42
N THR A 28 2.33 -4.12 26.33
CA THR A 28 0.97 -3.70 25.99
C THR A 28 0.71 -2.30 26.56
N LYS A 29 0.06 -1.45 25.77
CA LYS A 29 -0.29 -0.07 26.08
C LYS A 29 -1.75 0.19 25.80
N THR A 30 -2.40 0.96 26.67
CA THR A 30 -3.85 1.23 26.63
C THR A 30 -4.18 2.69 26.92
N GLU A 31 -3.17 3.56 26.87
CA GLU A 31 -3.33 4.98 27.06
C GLU A 31 -4.14 5.60 25.89
N PRO A 32 -4.98 6.61 26.14
CA PRO A 32 -5.86 7.17 25.10
C PRO A 32 -5.08 7.85 23.96
N ASN A 33 -3.88 8.37 24.25
CA ASN A 33 -2.99 8.98 23.26
C ASN A 33 -1.55 8.54 23.56
N LEU A 34 -0.79 8.23 22.52
CA LEU A 34 0.61 7.82 22.61
C LEU A 34 1.46 8.61 21.63
N LEU A 35 2.60 9.09 22.11
CA LEU A 35 3.62 9.73 21.31
C LEU A 35 4.94 8.99 21.52
N PHE A 36 5.52 8.51 20.44
CA PHE A 36 6.86 7.94 20.41
C PHE A 36 7.74 8.81 19.52
N ASP A 37 8.66 9.60 20.08
CA ASP A 37 9.55 10.40 19.23
C ASP A 37 10.45 9.51 18.37
N ASN A 38 11.07 8.49 18.98
CA ASN A 38 11.67 7.39 18.23
C ASN A 38 11.18 6.07 18.80
N LEU A 39 10.79 5.15 17.92
CA LEU A 39 10.32 3.82 18.26
C LEU A 39 11.25 2.78 17.65
N ASN A 40 11.85 1.96 18.50
CA ASN A 40 12.53 0.75 18.10
C ASN A 40 11.88 -0.45 18.80
N ILE A 41 11.45 -1.44 18.02
CA ILE A 41 10.93 -2.71 18.55
C ILE A 41 11.92 -3.79 18.14
N ALA A 42 12.53 -4.42 19.14
CA ALA A 42 13.53 -5.45 18.92
C ALA A 42 12.92 -6.73 18.36
N GLU A 43 13.75 -7.52 17.68
CA GLU A 43 13.39 -8.86 17.24
C GLU A 43 12.80 -9.69 18.40
N ARG A 44 11.73 -10.45 18.12
CA ARG A 44 11.01 -11.31 19.08
C ARG A 44 10.34 -10.58 20.25
N ALA A 45 10.21 -9.26 20.19
CA ALA A 45 9.37 -8.48 21.08
C ALA A 45 8.17 -7.93 20.31
N TYR A 46 7.07 -7.67 21.01
CA TYR A 46 5.95 -6.92 20.45
C TYR A 46 5.63 -5.67 21.26
N LEU A 47 5.07 -4.68 20.57
CA LEU A 47 4.32 -3.58 21.14
C LEU A 47 2.86 -3.69 20.68
N SER A 48 1.94 -3.89 21.62
CA SER A 48 0.50 -3.92 21.37
C SER A 48 -0.16 -2.69 21.98
N ILE A 49 -0.75 -1.85 21.14
CA ILE A 49 -1.48 -0.64 21.51
C ILE A 49 -2.96 -0.93 21.34
N VAL A 50 -3.73 -0.85 22.42
CA VAL A 50 -5.14 -1.25 22.44
C VAL A 50 -6.02 -0.05 22.81
N ASN A 51 -7.02 0.23 21.98
CA ASN A 51 -8.03 1.28 22.18
C ASN A 51 -7.42 2.67 22.43
N CYS A 52 -6.38 3.01 21.66
CA CYS A 52 -5.72 4.32 21.67
C CYS A 52 -6.29 5.18 20.54
N MET A 53 -6.81 6.37 20.83
CA MET A 53 -7.42 7.24 19.80
C MET A 53 -6.35 7.83 18.87
N ASP A 54 -5.22 8.27 19.42
CA ASP A 54 -4.14 8.87 18.65
C ASP A 54 -2.80 8.22 18.95
N VAL A 55 -2.15 7.68 17.92
CA VAL A 55 -0.78 7.13 17.98
C VAL A 55 0.11 7.93 17.05
N ASP A 56 0.93 8.79 17.63
CA ASP A 56 1.94 9.57 16.93
C ASP A 56 3.31 8.87 17.00
N LEU A 57 3.82 8.51 15.84
CA LEU A 57 5.16 8.00 15.61
C LEU A 57 6.00 9.15 15.03
N GLY A 58 7.01 9.59 15.77
CA GLY A 58 7.79 10.78 15.50
C GLY A 58 8.93 10.55 14.49
N HIS A 59 10.11 11.05 14.85
CA HIS A 59 11.32 11.08 14.01
C HIS A 59 11.70 9.74 13.35
N TYR A 60 11.81 8.64 14.10
CA TYR A 60 12.30 7.37 13.56
C TYR A 60 11.47 6.19 14.04
N VAL A 61 11.09 5.31 13.11
CA VAL A 61 10.48 4.01 13.41
C VAL A 61 11.34 2.89 12.82
N LEU A 62 11.80 1.98 13.68
CA LEU A 62 12.46 0.74 13.30
C LEU A 62 11.76 -0.43 13.99
N ASN A 63 11.02 -1.23 13.20
CA ASN A 63 10.31 -2.39 13.69
C ASN A 63 11.01 -3.69 13.23
N GLU A 64 11.73 -4.35 14.13
CA GLU A 64 12.32 -5.69 13.92
C GLU A 64 11.51 -6.81 14.59
N GLY A 65 10.55 -6.46 15.44
CA GLY A 65 9.56 -7.38 16.03
C GLY A 65 8.16 -7.07 15.52
N ASP A 66 7.18 -6.95 16.41
CA ASP A 66 5.79 -6.78 16.03
C ASP A 66 5.16 -5.51 16.63
N LEU A 67 4.42 -4.74 15.81
CA LEU A 67 3.64 -3.58 16.22
C LEU A 67 2.16 -3.79 15.90
N TYR A 68 1.35 -3.91 16.95
CA TYR A 68 -0.09 -4.01 16.83
C TYR A 68 -0.75 -2.72 17.32
N VAL A 69 -1.68 -2.18 16.54
CA VAL A 69 -2.62 -1.15 16.98
C VAL A 69 -4.02 -1.71 16.76
N THR A 70 -4.77 -1.95 17.83
CA THR A 70 -6.11 -2.52 17.75
C THR A 70 -7.11 -1.65 18.46
N ASN A 71 -8.16 -1.27 17.75
CA ASN A 71 -9.18 -0.38 18.27
C ASN A 71 -10.60 -0.90 18.00
N THR A 72 -11.45 -0.80 19.01
CA THR A 72 -12.91 -0.98 18.87
C THR A 72 -13.64 0.33 18.57
N ASN A 73 -12.93 1.45 18.57
CA ASN A 73 -13.40 2.79 18.19
C ASN A 73 -12.50 3.36 17.08
N GLY A 74 -12.70 4.61 16.69
CA GLY A 74 -11.80 5.31 15.75
C GLY A 74 -10.37 5.39 16.26
N VAL A 75 -9.41 5.44 15.32
CA VAL A 75 -7.99 5.62 15.61
C VAL A 75 -7.29 6.42 14.53
N SER A 76 -6.40 7.33 14.92
CA SER A 76 -5.43 7.94 14.02
C SER A 76 -4.04 7.41 14.36
N VAL A 77 -3.42 6.68 13.43
CA VAL A 77 -1.99 6.35 13.49
C VAL A 77 -1.27 7.24 12.50
N ARG A 78 -0.35 8.07 12.99
CA ARG A 78 0.38 9.03 12.19
C ARG A 78 1.87 8.86 12.39
N MET A 79 2.60 8.76 11.29
CA MET A 79 4.05 8.87 11.26
C MET A 79 4.46 9.97 10.30
N ILE A 80 4.92 11.10 10.85
CA ILE A 80 5.50 12.21 10.08
C ILE A 80 6.88 12.48 10.68
N GLY A 81 7.86 11.73 10.19
CA GLY A 81 9.21 11.71 10.72
C GLY A 81 10.27 11.79 9.64
N GLN A 82 11.47 11.31 9.96
CA GLN A 82 12.56 11.12 9.00
C GLN A 82 12.43 9.78 8.29
N ASP A 83 12.46 8.66 9.01
CA ASP A 83 12.49 7.33 8.40
C ASP A 83 11.54 6.33 9.06
N PHE A 84 10.93 5.50 8.21
CA PHE A 84 10.09 4.39 8.61
C PHE A 84 10.63 3.09 8.03
N GLN A 85 11.04 2.16 8.90
CA GLN A 85 11.58 0.86 8.51
C GLN A 85 10.82 -0.26 9.23
N ASN A 86 10.24 -1.15 8.44
CA ASN A 86 9.58 -2.35 8.92
C ASN A 86 10.28 -3.61 8.38
N HIS A 87 10.75 -4.45 9.30
CA HIS A 87 11.32 -5.77 9.03
C HIS A 87 10.47 -6.91 9.62
N GLY A 88 9.62 -6.63 10.62
CA GLY A 88 8.70 -7.60 11.21
C GLY A 88 7.24 -7.35 10.83
N ILE A 89 6.31 -7.50 11.78
CA ILE A 89 4.86 -7.38 11.52
C ILE A 89 4.33 -6.05 12.03
N ILE A 90 3.55 -5.36 11.20
CA ILE A 90 2.74 -4.21 11.61
C ILE A 90 1.28 -4.53 11.30
N SER A 91 0.41 -4.44 12.30
CA SER A 91 -1.03 -4.67 12.12
C SER A 91 -1.82 -3.54 12.78
N PHE A 92 -2.39 -2.68 11.95
CA PHE A 92 -3.31 -1.63 12.36
C PHE A 92 -4.73 -2.09 12.04
N ASN A 93 -5.49 -2.44 13.07
CA ASN A 93 -6.78 -3.10 12.96
C ASN A 93 -7.86 -2.34 13.73
N SER A 94 -8.82 -1.78 12.99
CA SER A 94 -10.02 -1.16 13.55
C SER A 94 -11.31 -1.69 12.91
N PHE A 95 -11.33 -2.97 12.55
CA PHE A 95 -12.53 -3.62 11.99
C PHE A 95 -13.73 -3.61 12.94
N LEU A 96 -13.48 -3.52 14.25
CA LEU A 96 -14.52 -3.46 15.27
C LEU A 96 -15.06 -2.04 15.52
N SER A 97 -14.51 -1.00 14.85
CA SER A 97 -14.99 0.37 14.99
C SER A 97 -16.41 0.54 14.44
N GLN A 98 -17.34 0.99 15.27
CA GLN A 98 -18.72 1.26 14.88
C GLN A 98 -18.97 2.76 14.77
N GLY A 99 -19.02 3.28 13.54
CA GLY A 99 -19.37 4.67 13.26
C GLY A 99 -18.22 5.66 13.33
N ASP A 100 -17.16 5.35 14.09
CA ASP A 100 -15.96 6.17 14.15
C ASP A 100 -14.97 5.83 13.02
N HIS A 101 -14.28 6.85 12.53
CA HIS A 101 -13.36 6.75 11.41
C HIS A 101 -11.94 6.45 11.88
N SER A 102 -11.22 5.66 11.08
CA SER A 102 -9.81 5.36 11.33
C SER A 102 -8.94 5.83 10.18
N THR A 103 -7.76 6.32 10.51
CA THR A 103 -6.78 6.83 9.54
C THR A 103 -5.40 6.30 9.88
N TYR A 104 -4.69 5.84 8.86
CA TYR A 104 -3.31 5.37 8.94
C TYR A 104 -2.48 6.17 7.94
N HIS A 105 -1.66 7.08 8.47
CA HIS A 105 -0.89 8.03 7.69
C HIS A 105 0.60 7.86 8.00
N ILE A 106 1.34 7.20 7.11
CA ILE A 106 2.78 6.98 7.19
C ILE A 106 3.45 7.80 6.09
N ALA A 107 4.05 8.93 6.44
CA ALA A 107 4.67 9.87 5.51
C ALA A 107 6.04 10.36 6.02
N PRO A 108 7.06 9.48 6.12
CA PRO A 108 8.43 9.88 6.39
C PRO A 108 8.97 10.87 5.34
N LYS A 109 9.78 11.82 5.79
CA LYS A 109 10.46 12.80 4.93
C LYS A 109 11.58 12.17 4.10
N ALA A 110 12.30 11.21 4.66
CA ALA A 110 13.36 10.50 3.96
C ALA A 110 12.82 9.20 3.36
N TYR A 111 12.97 8.07 4.04
CA TYR A 111 12.67 6.77 3.47
C TYR A 111 11.50 6.05 4.14
N PHE A 112 10.63 5.48 3.31
CA PHE A 112 9.73 4.39 3.67
C PHE A 112 10.30 3.08 3.14
N SER A 113 10.54 2.10 4.03
CA SER A 113 11.03 0.78 3.67
C SER A 113 10.26 -0.32 4.41
N ASN A 114 9.64 -1.21 3.65
CA ASN A 114 9.00 -2.42 4.18
C ASN A 114 9.64 -3.68 3.59
N SER A 115 10.23 -4.52 4.42
CA SER A 115 10.64 -5.89 4.06
C SER A 115 9.88 -6.97 4.86
N GLY A 116 9.07 -6.56 5.84
CA GLY A 116 8.21 -7.44 6.62
C GLY A 116 6.77 -7.45 6.12
N GLU A 117 5.81 -7.52 7.03
CA GLU A 117 4.39 -7.57 6.70
C GLU A 117 3.65 -6.39 7.34
N MET A 118 2.81 -5.72 6.56
CA MET A 118 2.00 -4.59 7.03
C MET A 118 0.53 -4.81 6.70
N PHE A 119 -0.34 -4.67 7.69
CA PHE A 119 -1.78 -4.84 7.57
C PHE A 119 -2.49 -3.57 8.03
N PHE A 120 -3.34 -3.02 7.16
CA PHE A 120 -4.10 -1.80 7.37
C PHE A 120 -5.58 -2.08 7.21
N GLY A 121 -6.28 -2.19 8.33
CA GLY A 121 -7.66 -2.66 8.40
C GLY A 121 -8.55 -1.63 9.07
N ILE A 122 -9.63 -1.24 8.38
CA ILE A 122 -10.65 -0.33 8.91
C ILE A 122 -12.05 -0.90 8.71
N SER A 123 -12.96 -0.57 9.62
CA SER A 123 -14.40 -0.79 9.44
C SER A 123 -14.98 0.20 8.42
N SER A 124 -14.80 1.50 8.69
CA SER A 124 -15.39 2.58 7.91
C SER A 124 -14.45 3.78 7.77
N ALA A 125 -14.66 4.55 6.70
CA ALA A 125 -14.05 5.86 6.48
C ALA A 125 -15.01 6.73 5.65
N PRO A 126 -14.98 8.06 5.81
CA PRO A 126 -15.71 8.99 4.96
C PRO A 126 -15.24 8.87 3.51
N ASP A 127 -16.13 9.18 2.56
CA ASP A 127 -15.81 9.11 1.13
C ASP A 127 -14.83 10.22 0.68
N ASP A 128 -14.72 11.31 1.45
CA ASP A 128 -13.88 12.48 1.17
C ASP A 128 -12.49 12.43 1.82
N ILE A 129 -12.19 11.39 2.60
CA ILE A 129 -10.91 11.20 3.27
C ILE A 129 -10.24 9.93 2.75
N SER A 130 -8.93 9.98 2.51
CA SER A 130 -8.11 8.79 2.28
C SER A 130 -7.67 8.21 3.63
N PRO A 131 -8.30 7.13 4.14
CA PRO A 131 -7.92 6.53 5.41
C PRO A 131 -6.56 5.84 5.36
N PHE A 132 -6.05 5.54 4.16
CA PHE A 132 -4.76 4.91 3.96
C PHE A 132 -3.83 5.84 3.18
N ILE A 133 -2.77 6.30 3.82
CA ILE A 133 -1.74 7.13 3.19
C ILE A 133 -0.38 6.54 3.57
N VAL A 134 0.36 6.06 2.59
CA VAL A 134 1.74 5.60 2.77
C VAL A 134 2.63 6.24 1.71
N THR A 135 3.31 7.32 2.09
CA THR A 135 4.16 8.10 1.18
C THR A 135 5.56 8.32 1.73
N SER A 136 6.46 8.87 0.91
CA SER A 136 7.78 9.33 1.36
C SER A 136 8.32 10.43 0.44
N GLU A 137 9.12 11.37 0.93
CA GLU A 137 9.68 12.41 0.03
C GLU A 137 10.95 11.97 -0.71
N ALA A 138 11.82 11.15 -0.09
CA ALA A 138 13.10 10.79 -0.69
C ALA A 138 13.13 9.38 -1.31
N GLY A 139 12.48 8.39 -0.71
CA GLY A 139 12.45 7.04 -1.30
C GLY A 139 11.44 6.10 -0.67
N TRP A 140 10.76 5.35 -1.53
CA TRP A 140 9.69 4.42 -1.16
C TRP A 140 10.02 3.02 -1.68
N ARG A 141 10.15 2.04 -0.78
CA ARG A 141 10.43 0.65 -1.16
C ARG A 141 9.58 -0.34 -0.38
N ASN A 142 8.98 -1.29 -1.11
CA ASN A 142 8.33 -2.46 -0.57
C ASN A 142 8.96 -3.73 -1.16
N GLN A 143 9.53 -4.57 -0.31
CA GLN A 143 10.00 -5.93 -0.62
C GLN A 143 9.18 -7.00 0.11
N GLY A 144 8.41 -6.58 1.12
CA GLY A 144 7.55 -7.44 1.92
C GLY A 144 6.11 -7.46 1.42
N MET A 145 5.16 -7.60 2.34
CA MET A 145 3.72 -7.59 2.04
C MET A 145 3.07 -6.35 2.65
N MET A 146 2.13 -5.75 1.91
CA MET A 146 1.24 -4.69 2.39
C MET A 146 -0.20 -5.03 2.06
N VAL A 147 -1.08 -5.04 3.06
CA VAL A 147 -2.50 -5.37 2.91
C VAL A 147 -3.33 -4.16 3.32
N PHE A 148 -4.21 -3.71 2.43
CA PHE A 148 -5.17 -2.63 2.69
C PHE A 148 -6.58 -3.19 2.58
N ARG A 149 -7.36 -3.06 3.65
CA ARG A 149 -8.69 -3.67 3.73
C ARG A 149 -9.70 -2.76 4.43
N LYS A 150 -10.84 -2.57 3.78
CA LYS A 150 -12.06 -2.03 4.40
C LYS A 150 -13.12 -3.13 4.48
N GLU A 151 -13.75 -3.30 5.64
CA GLU A 151 -14.78 -4.33 5.85
C GLU A 151 -16.09 -4.01 5.13
N VAL A 152 -16.52 -2.75 5.16
CA VAL A 152 -17.78 -2.34 4.54
C VAL A 152 -17.64 -2.32 3.01
N VAL A 153 -18.73 -2.67 2.32
CA VAL A 153 -18.80 -2.83 0.85
C VAL A 153 -18.41 -1.58 0.04
N SER A 154 -18.37 -0.39 0.66
CA SER A 154 -17.91 0.82 -0.02
C SER A 154 -16.39 0.87 -0.10
N THR A 155 -15.88 1.41 -1.20
CA THR A 155 -14.45 1.47 -1.46
C THR A 155 -13.77 2.54 -0.58
N ALA A 156 -12.60 2.24 -0.02
CA ALA A 156 -11.75 3.22 0.69
C ALA A 156 -10.70 3.82 -0.25
N SER A 157 -10.47 5.13 -0.19
CA SER A 157 -9.36 5.74 -0.93
C SER A 157 -8.00 5.35 -0.32
N LEU A 158 -7.06 5.00 -1.18
CA LEU A 158 -5.68 4.64 -0.85
C LEU A 158 -4.71 5.56 -1.61
N ILE A 159 -3.76 6.13 -0.89
CA ILE A 159 -2.66 6.91 -1.45
C ILE A 159 -1.34 6.19 -1.15
N LEU A 160 -0.72 5.67 -2.20
CA LEU A 160 0.67 5.20 -2.20
C LEU A 160 1.48 6.06 -3.16
N GLY A 161 2.67 6.49 -2.75
CA GLY A 161 3.52 7.24 -3.66
C GLY A 161 4.66 8.00 -3.01
N ALA A 162 5.37 8.76 -3.82
CA ALA A 162 6.27 9.78 -3.30
C ALA A 162 5.52 11.10 -3.09
N SER A 163 5.81 11.81 -2.01
CA SER A 163 5.32 13.16 -1.73
C SER A 163 6.46 14.15 -1.92
N GLY A 164 6.52 14.92 -3.00
CA GLY A 164 7.61 15.90 -3.20
C GLY A 164 7.80 16.36 -4.65
N GLU A 165 8.76 17.27 -4.89
CA GLU A 165 8.99 17.91 -6.20
C GLU A 165 9.81 17.07 -7.20
N ARG A 166 10.29 15.88 -6.81
CA ARG A 166 11.08 14.98 -7.67
C ARG A 166 10.18 13.95 -8.34
N PRO A 167 10.57 13.35 -9.49
CA PRO A 167 9.75 12.35 -10.15
C PRO A 167 9.35 11.26 -9.15
N SER A 168 8.06 11.19 -8.88
CA SER A 168 7.47 10.30 -7.90
C SER A 168 7.65 8.87 -8.40
N THR A 169 8.44 8.09 -7.67
CA THR A 169 8.68 6.69 -7.98
C THR A 169 8.58 5.87 -6.71
N ILE A 170 7.85 4.76 -6.81
CA ILE A 170 7.84 3.71 -5.80
C ILE A 170 8.54 2.47 -6.37
N VAL A 171 9.26 1.74 -5.52
CA VAL A 171 9.86 0.44 -5.88
C VAL A 171 9.11 -0.66 -5.13
N ASN A 172 8.42 -1.52 -5.86
CA ASN A 172 7.68 -2.65 -5.32
C ASN A 172 8.25 -3.96 -5.89
N ASP A 173 9.06 -4.65 -5.08
CA ASP A 173 9.53 -6.02 -5.34
C ASP A 173 8.73 -7.06 -4.52
N GLY A 174 7.85 -6.57 -3.64
CA GLY A 174 7.00 -7.36 -2.77
C GLY A 174 5.57 -7.54 -3.28
N SER A 175 4.62 -7.67 -2.36
CA SER A 175 3.18 -7.77 -2.64
C SER A 175 2.39 -6.62 -2.03
N ILE A 176 1.47 -6.03 -2.79
CA ILE A 176 0.47 -5.06 -2.32
C ILE A 176 -0.91 -5.64 -2.59
N CYS A 177 -1.75 -5.74 -1.57
CA CYS A 177 -3.01 -6.47 -1.62
C CYS A 177 -4.17 -5.52 -1.28
N LEU A 178 -5.13 -5.41 -2.20
CA LEU A 178 -6.21 -4.42 -2.15
C LEU A 178 -7.55 -5.09 -1.93
N TYR A 179 -8.24 -4.77 -0.83
CA TYR A 179 -9.58 -5.29 -0.50
C TYR A 179 -10.56 -4.15 -0.19
N ASN A 180 -11.59 -3.98 -1.03
CA ASN A 180 -12.50 -2.83 -0.98
C ASN A 180 -11.75 -1.48 -0.96
N THR A 181 -10.69 -1.33 -1.77
CA THR A 181 -9.89 -0.09 -1.84
C THR A 181 -9.77 0.46 -3.25
N PHE A 182 -9.72 1.78 -3.38
CA PHE A 182 -9.50 2.52 -4.62
C PHE A 182 -8.14 3.19 -4.56
N TRP A 183 -7.26 2.82 -5.48
CA TRP A 183 -5.97 3.46 -5.64
C TRP A 183 -5.80 3.92 -7.08
N GLN A 184 -5.67 5.24 -7.27
CA GLN A 184 -5.22 5.82 -8.53
C GLN A 184 -3.74 6.19 -8.40
N THR A 185 -2.92 5.69 -9.31
CA THR A 185 -1.48 5.91 -9.25
C THR A 185 -1.14 7.36 -9.61
N SER A 186 -0.23 7.97 -8.84
CA SER A 186 0.32 9.31 -9.08
C SER A 186 1.86 9.28 -9.09
N THR A 187 2.41 8.10 -9.36
CA THR A 187 3.83 7.76 -9.26
C THR A 187 4.15 6.70 -10.29
N SER A 188 5.40 6.71 -10.76
CA SER A 188 5.93 5.54 -11.47
C SER A 188 6.08 4.36 -10.51
N ILE A 189 5.86 3.14 -11.01
CA ILE A 189 5.98 1.90 -10.25
C ILE A 189 7.13 1.09 -10.86
N LEU A 190 8.23 0.96 -10.12
CA LEU A 190 9.34 0.10 -10.48
C LEU A 190 9.33 -1.20 -9.67
N GLY A 191 10.18 -2.14 -10.06
CA GLY A 191 10.32 -3.44 -9.41
C GLY A 191 9.69 -4.58 -10.20
N ASP A 192 9.74 -5.77 -9.61
CA ASP A 192 9.23 -7.03 -10.17
C ASP A 192 8.18 -7.69 -9.28
N GLY A 193 7.64 -6.92 -8.33
CA GLY A 193 6.62 -7.37 -7.40
C GLY A 193 5.24 -7.55 -8.03
N CYS A 194 4.24 -7.68 -7.17
CA CYS A 194 2.87 -7.96 -7.57
C CYS A 194 1.88 -7.05 -6.81
N ILE A 195 0.89 -6.51 -7.52
CA ILE A 195 -0.22 -5.75 -6.93
C ILE A 195 -1.49 -6.54 -7.21
N LYS A 196 -2.14 -7.00 -6.15
CA LYS A 196 -3.37 -7.76 -6.22
C LYS A 196 -4.58 -6.86 -6.05
N VAL A 197 -5.47 -6.88 -7.02
CA VAL A 197 -6.78 -6.24 -6.99
C VAL A 197 -7.80 -7.33 -6.68
N ASP A 198 -8.34 -7.28 -5.47
CA ASP A 198 -9.33 -8.24 -4.98
C ASP A 198 -10.75 -7.62 -5.00
N HIS A 199 -11.72 -8.36 -4.47
CA HIS A 199 -13.13 -7.97 -4.46
C HIS A 199 -13.35 -6.54 -3.96
N GLY A 200 -14.19 -5.80 -4.69
CA GLY A 200 -14.59 -4.42 -4.37
C GLY A 200 -13.47 -3.38 -4.50
N SER A 201 -12.28 -3.81 -4.94
CA SER A 201 -11.15 -2.92 -5.18
C SER A 201 -11.09 -2.46 -6.63
N ILE A 202 -10.54 -1.27 -6.81
CA ILE A 202 -10.27 -0.66 -8.10
C ILE A 202 -8.85 -0.12 -8.04
N LEU A 203 -8.02 -0.55 -8.99
CA LEU A 203 -6.71 0.04 -9.22
C LEU A 203 -6.75 0.78 -10.54
N ASP A 204 -6.42 2.07 -10.52
CA ASP A 204 -6.32 2.92 -11.69
C ASP A 204 -4.85 3.27 -11.95
N LEU A 205 -4.27 2.57 -12.92
CA LEU A 205 -2.92 2.81 -13.41
C LEU A 205 -2.95 3.98 -14.40
N ASN A 206 -2.64 5.15 -13.87
CA ASN A 206 -2.66 6.42 -14.58
C ASN A 206 -1.28 6.79 -15.11
N PHE A 207 -1.18 6.96 -16.43
CA PHE A 207 0.03 7.37 -17.15
C PHE A 207 0.12 8.89 -17.37
N ALA A 208 -0.92 9.65 -17.02
CA ALA A 208 -0.89 11.11 -17.12
C ALA A 208 0.28 11.69 -16.30
N GLY A 209 0.90 12.76 -16.79
CA GLY A 209 2.06 13.36 -16.13
C GLY A 209 3.39 12.60 -16.33
N GLY A 210 3.42 11.59 -17.20
CA GLY A 210 4.64 10.87 -17.57
C GLY A 210 5.02 9.75 -16.60
N HIS A 211 4.07 9.25 -15.80
CA HIS A 211 4.29 8.08 -14.96
C HIS A 211 4.46 6.82 -15.81
N SER A 212 5.21 5.85 -15.28
CA SER A 212 5.50 4.60 -15.98
C SER A 212 5.45 3.41 -15.04
N VAL A 213 5.34 2.21 -15.62
CA VAL A 213 5.38 0.95 -14.87
C VAL A 213 6.50 0.04 -15.41
N ALA A 214 7.22 -0.62 -14.50
CA ALA A 214 8.20 -1.63 -14.86
C ALA A 214 7.52 -2.83 -15.54
N LYS A 215 8.17 -3.37 -16.57
CA LYS A 215 7.63 -4.50 -17.36
C LYS A 215 7.37 -5.76 -16.55
N ASN A 216 8.09 -5.96 -15.45
CA ASN A 216 7.99 -7.15 -14.61
C ASN A 216 6.99 -6.99 -13.46
N GLN A 217 6.52 -5.76 -13.19
CA GLN A 217 5.47 -5.51 -12.20
C GLN A 217 4.18 -6.18 -12.69
N THR A 218 3.63 -7.06 -11.86
CA THR A 218 2.42 -7.80 -12.18
C THR A 218 1.21 -7.17 -11.49
N PHE A 219 0.10 -7.03 -12.22
CA PHE A 219 -1.21 -6.67 -11.66
C PHE A 219 -2.12 -7.89 -11.72
N LEU A 220 -2.56 -8.40 -10.58
CA LEU A 220 -3.37 -9.63 -10.50
C LEU A 220 -4.82 -9.30 -10.15
N LEU A 221 -5.75 -9.72 -11.01
CA LEU A 221 -7.19 -9.69 -10.76
C LEU A 221 -7.60 -11.05 -10.18
N GLU A 222 -7.85 -11.13 -8.87
CA GLU A 222 -8.06 -12.43 -8.20
C GLU A 222 -9.54 -12.82 -8.03
N SER A 223 -10.41 -11.86 -7.73
CA SER A 223 -11.81 -12.12 -7.40
C SER A 223 -12.76 -11.63 -8.50
N PRO A 224 -13.84 -12.36 -8.83
CA PRO A 224 -14.83 -11.92 -9.81
C PRO A 224 -15.30 -10.48 -9.57
N GLY A 225 -15.26 -9.66 -10.61
CA GLY A 225 -15.64 -8.24 -10.54
C GLY A 225 -14.53 -7.30 -10.07
N SER A 226 -13.29 -7.79 -9.95
CA SER A 226 -12.12 -6.91 -9.79
C SER A 226 -11.96 -6.06 -11.05
N VAL A 227 -11.76 -4.75 -10.86
CA VAL A 227 -11.63 -3.81 -11.98
C VAL A 227 -10.25 -3.18 -11.97
N PHE A 228 -9.50 -3.40 -13.04
CA PHE A 228 -8.25 -2.70 -13.32
C PHE A 228 -8.52 -1.62 -14.36
N ARG A 229 -8.15 -0.37 -14.05
CA ARG A 229 -8.28 0.77 -14.96
C ARG A 229 -6.91 1.18 -15.45
N ILE A 230 -6.85 1.59 -16.71
CA ILE A 230 -5.67 2.18 -17.31
C ILE A 230 -6.11 3.52 -17.92
N THR A 231 -5.49 4.60 -17.45
CA THR A 231 -5.87 5.96 -17.81
C THR A 231 -4.67 6.80 -18.24
N GLY A 232 -4.91 7.91 -18.93
CA GLY A 232 -3.87 8.84 -19.36
C GLY A 232 -2.92 8.27 -20.41
N VAL A 233 -3.36 7.26 -21.17
CA VAL A 233 -2.60 6.70 -22.30
C VAL A 233 -2.85 7.55 -23.54
N ASP A 234 -1.78 8.08 -24.12
CA ASP A 234 -1.81 8.93 -25.32
C ASP A 234 -0.71 8.52 -26.30
N GLU A 235 -0.87 8.87 -27.59
CA GLU A 235 0.11 8.66 -28.65
C GLU A 235 1.41 9.44 -28.40
N ASP A 236 1.36 10.50 -27.59
CA ASP A 236 2.52 11.32 -27.20
C ASP A 236 3.41 10.69 -26.12
N LEU A 237 3.04 9.51 -25.58
CA LEU A 237 3.90 8.82 -24.63
C LEU A 237 5.24 8.44 -25.28
N PRO A 238 6.38 8.57 -24.56
CA PRO A 238 7.71 8.30 -25.13
C PRO A 238 7.89 6.87 -25.66
N SER A 239 7.10 5.93 -25.14
CA SER A 239 7.07 4.54 -25.57
C SER A 239 5.72 3.91 -25.24
N VAL A 240 5.28 2.99 -26.08
CA VAL A 240 4.07 2.20 -25.88
C VAL A 240 4.18 1.39 -24.58
N PRO A 241 3.29 1.61 -23.59
CA PRO A 241 3.32 0.87 -22.34
C PRO A 241 3.09 -0.63 -22.55
N VAL A 242 3.81 -1.45 -21.80
CA VAL A 242 3.63 -2.91 -21.75
C VAL A 242 3.31 -3.28 -20.31
N ILE A 243 2.07 -3.69 -20.07
CA ILE A 243 1.57 -3.98 -18.72
C ILE A 243 1.31 -5.47 -18.59
N LYS A 244 1.79 -6.08 -17.51
CA LYS A 244 1.53 -7.48 -17.21
C LYS A 244 0.32 -7.61 -16.30
N VAL A 245 -0.72 -8.30 -16.78
CA VAL A 245 -1.99 -8.47 -16.07
C VAL A 245 -2.33 -9.95 -15.96
N GLY A 246 -2.62 -10.40 -14.75
CA GLY A 246 -3.11 -11.73 -14.45
C GLY A 246 -4.60 -11.75 -14.15
N GLY A 247 -5.27 -12.85 -14.48
CA GLY A 247 -6.64 -13.11 -14.02
C GLY A 247 -7.75 -12.42 -14.82
N LEU A 248 -7.51 -12.07 -16.09
CA LEU A 248 -8.57 -11.61 -16.99
C LEU A 248 -9.50 -12.79 -17.32
N GLY A 249 -10.79 -12.68 -17.03
CA GLY A 249 -11.75 -13.80 -17.10
C GLY A 249 -12.61 -13.85 -15.84
N ASP A 250 -13.60 -14.75 -15.79
CA ASP A 250 -14.48 -14.95 -14.62
C ASP A 250 -15.14 -13.64 -14.10
N GLY A 251 -15.46 -12.73 -15.02
CA GLY A 251 -16.09 -11.44 -14.71
C GLY A 251 -15.11 -10.29 -14.42
N ASN A 252 -13.81 -10.54 -14.40
CA ASN A 252 -12.79 -9.50 -14.32
C ASN A 252 -12.64 -8.76 -15.65
N ALA A 253 -12.34 -7.48 -15.57
CA ALA A 253 -12.22 -6.62 -16.75
C ALA A 253 -11.12 -5.56 -16.60
N ILE A 254 -10.63 -5.10 -17.74
CA ILE A 254 -9.71 -3.97 -17.84
C ILE A 254 -10.44 -2.81 -18.52
N ASP A 255 -10.54 -1.69 -17.82
CA ASP A 255 -11.19 -0.47 -18.28
C ASP A 255 -10.18 0.56 -18.77
N PHE A 256 -10.54 1.31 -19.81
CA PHE A 256 -9.72 2.37 -20.40
C PHE A 256 -10.52 3.67 -20.53
N ASP A 257 -9.87 4.80 -20.37
CA ASP A 257 -10.48 6.13 -20.52
C ASP A 257 -10.66 6.61 -21.97
N PHE A 258 -10.03 5.95 -22.94
CA PHE A 258 -10.25 6.25 -24.35
C PHE A 258 -11.59 5.68 -24.87
N SER A 259 -12.19 6.40 -25.82
CA SER A 259 -13.40 5.96 -26.52
C SER A 259 -13.12 4.77 -27.45
N LEU A 260 -14.09 3.86 -27.61
CA LEU A 260 -14.00 2.79 -28.62
C LEU A 260 -13.75 3.34 -30.03
N ASN A 261 -14.30 4.51 -30.35
CA ASN A 261 -14.11 5.16 -31.64
C ASN A 261 -12.67 5.68 -31.85
N ALA A 262 -11.87 5.75 -30.78
CA ALA A 262 -10.44 6.05 -30.87
C ALA A 262 -9.59 4.79 -31.14
N THR A 263 -10.22 3.62 -31.18
CA THR A 263 -9.56 2.34 -31.49
C THR A 263 -10.01 1.81 -32.85
N ARG A 264 -9.08 1.24 -33.61
CA ARG A 264 -9.41 0.55 -34.88
C ARG A 264 -9.64 -0.94 -34.68
N SER A 265 -8.81 -1.56 -33.85
CA SER A 265 -8.81 -2.99 -33.62
C SER A 265 -8.04 -3.30 -32.34
N PHE A 266 -8.14 -4.56 -31.90
CA PHE A 266 -7.16 -5.15 -31.01
C PHE A 266 -6.68 -6.46 -31.61
N VAL A 267 -5.46 -6.86 -31.26
CA VAL A 267 -4.86 -8.11 -31.71
C VAL A 267 -4.35 -8.86 -30.50
N TYR A 268 -4.65 -10.16 -30.43
CA TYR A 268 -4.04 -11.06 -29.46
C TYR A 268 -3.00 -11.94 -30.17
N SER A 269 -1.73 -11.82 -29.77
CA SER A 269 -0.63 -12.60 -30.31
C SER A 269 0.50 -12.69 -29.30
N LEU A 270 1.20 -13.83 -29.24
CA LEU A 270 2.33 -14.01 -28.33
C LEU A 270 2.00 -13.62 -26.88
N GLU A 271 0.83 -14.06 -26.39
CA GLU A 271 0.38 -13.84 -25.00
C GLU A 271 0.02 -12.37 -24.68
N LYS A 272 -0.06 -11.51 -25.70
CA LYS A 272 -0.27 -10.07 -25.58
C LYS A 272 -1.47 -9.60 -26.35
N VAL A 273 -2.32 -8.80 -25.70
CA VAL A 273 -3.34 -7.98 -26.35
C VAL A 273 -2.73 -6.62 -26.67
N SER A 274 -2.69 -6.28 -27.96
CA SER A 274 -2.30 -4.94 -28.42
C SER A 274 -3.54 -4.18 -28.83
N ILE A 275 -3.81 -3.04 -28.19
CA ILE A 275 -4.92 -2.16 -28.56
C ILE A 275 -4.39 -1.11 -29.54
N MET A 276 -4.97 -1.06 -30.73
CA MET A 276 -4.49 -0.25 -31.85
C MET A 276 -5.27 1.06 -31.95
N GLY A 277 -4.54 2.17 -31.98
CA GLY A 277 -5.11 3.51 -32.19
C GLY A 277 -5.53 3.76 -33.64
N LEU A 278 -6.02 4.97 -33.91
CA LEU A 278 -6.48 5.36 -35.25
C LEU A 278 -5.37 5.39 -36.31
N SER A 279 -4.14 5.62 -35.87
CA SER A 279 -2.91 5.62 -36.69
C SER A 279 -2.39 4.22 -37.03
N GLU A 280 -3.09 3.15 -36.59
CA GLU A 280 -2.61 1.76 -36.65
C GLU A 280 -1.33 1.50 -35.86
N SER A 281 -0.99 2.41 -34.93
CA SER A 281 0.05 2.19 -33.94
C SER A 281 -0.56 1.67 -32.63
N PRO A 282 0.12 0.77 -31.89
CA PRO A 282 -0.39 0.28 -30.63
C PRO A 282 -0.36 1.40 -29.58
N LEU A 283 -1.52 1.71 -28.98
CA LEU A 283 -1.63 2.63 -27.85
C LEU A 283 -1.06 1.97 -26.59
N ILE A 284 -1.33 0.68 -26.43
CA ILE A 284 -0.92 -0.09 -25.27
C ILE A 284 -0.81 -1.58 -25.60
N LYS A 285 0.06 -2.28 -24.86
CA LYS A 285 0.19 -3.73 -24.90
C LYS A 285 -0.04 -4.30 -23.51
N ILE A 286 -0.86 -5.34 -23.43
CA ILE A 286 -1.23 -6.01 -22.19
C ILE A 286 -0.81 -7.47 -22.30
N GLU A 287 0.14 -7.89 -21.49
CA GLU A 287 0.59 -9.27 -21.37
C GLU A 287 -0.35 -10.01 -20.40
N ILE A 288 -1.30 -10.75 -20.97
CA ILE A 288 -2.31 -11.52 -20.21
C ILE A 288 -1.94 -12.99 -20.04
N GLY A 289 -0.84 -13.43 -20.68
CA GLY A 289 -0.38 -14.81 -20.66
C GLY A 289 -1.02 -15.67 -21.75
N PRO A 290 -0.62 -16.95 -21.85
CA PRO A 290 -1.10 -17.87 -22.89
C PRO A 290 -2.50 -18.42 -22.60
N GLY A 291 -3.06 -19.13 -23.58
CA GLY A 291 -4.29 -19.92 -23.41
C GLY A 291 -5.61 -19.17 -23.68
N TYR A 292 -5.57 -17.84 -23.83
CA TYR A 292 -6.75 -17.07 -24.23
C TYR A 292 -7.16 -17.37 -25.67
N VAL A 293 -8.47 -17.43 -25.90
CA VAL A 293 -9.11 -17.60 -27.21
C VAL A 293 -9.54 -16.23 -27.74
N LEU A 294 -9.04 -15.84 -28.91
CA LEU A 294 -9.23 -14.48 -29.46
C LEU A 294 -10.72 -14.14 -29.62
N GLU A 295 -11.54 -15.09 -30.05
CA GLU A 295 -12.98 -14.90 -30.30
C GLU A 295 -13.78 -14.64 -29.01
N SER A 296 -13.23 -14.95 -27.84
CA SER A 296 -13.84 -14.70 -26.53
C SER A 296 -13.26 -13.47 -25.83
N LEU A 297 -12.27 -12.79 -26.42
CA LEU A 297 -11.84 -11.46 -26.00
C LEU A 297 -12.77 -10.43 -26.63
N VAL A 298 -13.31 -9.54 -25.81
CA VAL A 298 -14.29 -8.54 -26.25
C VAL A 298 -13.81 -7.16 -25.82
N LEU A 299 -13.70 -6.26 -26.79
CA LEU A 299 -13.53 -4.83 -26.56
C LEU A 299 -14.88 -4.14 -26.74
N SER A 300 -15.39 -3.53 -25.68
CA SER A 300 -16.74 -2.95 -25.61
C SER A 300 -16.75 -1.60 -24.88
N THR A 301 -17.90 -0.94 -24.80
CA THR A 301 -18.03 0.32 -24.05
C THR A 301 -17.92 0.02 -22.55
N GLY A 302 -16.99 0.69 -21.88
CA GLY A 302 -16.74 0.57 -20.45
C GLY A 302 -17.27 1.76 -19.64
N PRO A 303 -17.23 1.69 -18.30
CA PRO A 303 -17.69 2.76 -17.41
C PRO A 303 -16.97 4.10 -17.58
N ILE A 304 -15.70 4.07 -18.00
CA ILE A 304 -14.86 5.26 -18.18
C ILE A 304 -14.50 5.52 -19.65
N GLY A 305 -14.98 4.69 -20.58
CA GLY A 305 -14.60 4.75 -22.00
C GLY A 305 -14.76 3.39 -22.66
N SER A 306 -13.70 2.61 -22.70
CA SER A 306 -13.66 1.27 -23.30
C SER A 306 -13.38 0.20 -22.23
N ARG A 307 -13.71 -1.05 -22.53
CA ARG A 307 -13.51 -2.20 -21.65
C ARG A 307 -13.04 -3.41 -22.44
N LEU A 308 -11.94 -4.00 -22.01
CA LEU A 308 -11.50 -5.33 -22.43
C LEU A 308 -11.96 -6.37 -21.41
N SER A 309 -12.70 -7.36 -21.88
CA SER A 309 -13.18 -8.50 -21.10
C SER A 309 -12.88 -9.82 -21.79
N TYR A 310 -12.88 -10.90 -21.02
CA TYR A 310 -12.81 -12.27 -21.52
C TYR A 310 -14.02 -13.06 -21.03
N GLU A 311 -14.78 -13.64 -21.95
CA GLU A 311 -16.08 -14.27 -21.65
C GLU A 311 -15.97 -15.70 -21.10
N LEU A 312 -14.78 -16.29 -21.15
CA LEU A 312 -14.49 -17.62 -20.63
C LEU A 312 -13.74 -17.52 -19.29
N PRO A 313 -13.65 -18.63 -18.52
CA PRO A 313 -12.83 -18.69 -17.32
C PRO A 313 -11.36 -18.38 -17.60
N VAL A 314 -10.63 -17.90 -16.59
CA VAL A 314 -9.19 -17.64 -16.72
C VAL A 314 -8.48 -18.93 -17.21
N PRO A 315 -7.71 -18.89 -18.32
CA PRO A 315 -7.03 -20.07 -18.83
C PRO A 315 -6.07 -20.68 -17.80
N HIS A 316 -6.02 -22.01 -17.72
CA HIS A 316 -5.12 -22.72 -16.79
C HIS A 316 -3.65 -22.35 -17.04
N GLY A 317 -2.93 -21.93 -16.00
CA GLY A 317 -1.49 -21.68 -16.08
C GLY A 317 -1.00 -20.35 -15.50
N HIS A 318 -1.86 -19.51 -14.94
CA HIS A 318 -1.38 -18.32 -14.24
C HIS A 318 -0.68 -18.72 -12.93
N VAL A 319 0.61 -18.41 -12.82
CA VAL A 319 1.39 -18.59 -11.58
C VAL A 319 0.97 -17.53 -10.57
N HIS A 320 0.50 -17.91 -9.38
CA HIS A 320 0.21 -16.96 -8.30
C HIS A 320 1.52 -16.27 -7.83
N VAL A 321 1.87 -15.13 -8.45
CA VAL A 321 3.08 -14.35 -8.10
C VAL A 321 2.85 -13.50 -6.85
N CYS A 322 1.62 -13.05 -6.63
CA CYS A 322 1.25 -12.26 -5.45
C CYS A 322 1.21 -13.15 -4.20
N ARG A 323 2.05 -12.86 -3.20
CA ARG A 323 1.96 -13.44 -1.86
C ARG A 323 1.06 -12.53 -1.02
N CYS A 324 -0.24 -12.77 -1.07
CA CYS A 324 -1.23 -12.00 -0.34
C CYS A 324 -1.93 -12.86 0.72
N GLN A 325 -2.02 -12.34 1.94
CA GLN A 325 -2.83 -12.89 3.03
C GLN A 325 -3.94 -11.90 3.37
N SER A 326 -5.19 -12.37 3.43
CA SER A 326 -6.36 -11.54 3.78
C SER A 326 -6.61 -11.48 5.29
N GLU A 327 -6.13 -12.47 6.02
CA GLU A 327 -6.28 -12.59 7.47
C GLU A 327 -5.26 -11.72 8.18
N PHE A 328 -5.74 -10.88 9.09
CA PHE A 328 -4.87 -10.06 9.92
C PHE A 328 -4.31 -10.93 11.04
N PRO A 329 -3.05 -10.70 11.46
CA PRO A 329 -2.46 -11.47 12.54
C PRO A 329 -3.23 -11.24 13.85
N ASP A 330 -3.44 -12.31 14.59
CA ASP A 330 -4.02 -12.24 15.93
C ASP A 330 -3.12 -11.43 16.85
N ILE A 331 -3.75 -10.62 17.70
CA ILE A 331 -3.03 -9.89 18.73
C ILE A 331 -2.61 -10.92 19.78
N PRO A 332 -1.33 -10.95 20.21
CA PRO A 332 -0.92 -11.82 21.29
C PRO A 332 -1.81 -11.59 22.51
N GLU A 333 -2.51 -12.63 22.96
CA GLU A 333 -3.37 -12.54 24.14
C GLU A 333 -2.51 -12.05 25.32
N THR A 334 -2.90 -10.92 25.90
CA THR A 334 -2.36 -10.49 27.19
C THR A 334 -2.50 -11.65 28.17
N PRO A 335 -1.44 -12.11 28.87
CA PRO A 335 -1.61 -13.03 29.96
C PRO A 335 -2.58 -12.40 30.96
N ILE A 336 -3.78 -12.97 31.06
CA ILE A 336 -4.72 -12.62 32.12
C ILE A 336 -4.05 -13.11 33.40
N VAL A 337 -3.35 -12.22 34.11
CA VAL A 337 -3.00 -12.51 35.50
C VAL A 337 -4.34 -12.63 36.22
N PRO A 338 -4.71 -13.79 36.76
CA PRO A 338 -5.97 -13.92 37.48
C PRO A 338 -5.97 -12.90 38.62
N LEU A 339 -7.06 -12.15 38.78
CA LEU A 339 -7.37 -11.46 40.03
C LEU A 339 -7.62 -12.51 41.12
N SER A 340 -6.57 -13.17 41.61
CA SER A 340 -6.62 -14.04 42.78
C SER A 340 -5.25 -14.14 43.45
N SER A 341 -4.81 -13.07 44.10
CA SER A 341 -3.98 -13.14 45.33
C SER A 341 -3.56 -11.74 45.82
N CYS A 342 -4.54 -10.91 46.17
CA CYS A 342 -4.34 -9.83 47.16
C CYS A 342 -5.42 -9.96 48.23
N MET A 343 -5.36 -11.05 48.99
CA MET A 343 -5.84 -11.09 50.37
C MET A 343 -4.77 -11.81 51.19
N ALA A 344 -3.99 -11.03 51.92
CA ALA A 344 -3.35 -11.39 53.17
C ALA A 344 -3.47 -10.19 54.10
#